data_AF-A0A7D5PH35-F1
#
_entry.id   AF-A0A7D5PH35-F1
#
_cell.length_a   1.000
_cell.length_b   1.000
_cell.length_c   1.000
_cell.angle_alpha   90.00
_cell.angle_beta   90.00
_cell.angle_gamma   90.00
#
_symmetry.space_group_name_H-M   'P 1'
#
loop_
_entity.id
_entity.type
_entity.pdbx_description
1 polymer ?
#
loop_
_entity_poly.entity_id
_entity_poly.type
_entity_poly.pdbx_seq_one_letter_code
_entity_poly.pdbx_strand_id
1 'polypeptide(L)'
;MENVTTRMSDEELDLVERLADASGESRSEAVRKAVRRGAQEELVRLALQRYREGEVGMRGAADLAGLTIGEMMAEANDRGVLSNYDEADLADDVDALR
;
A
#
# COMPACT_ATOMS: atom_id res chain seq x y z
N MET A 1 18.64 -13.65 0.60
CA MET A 1 18.55 -12.19 0.82
C MET A 1 19.69 -11.55 0.08
N GLU A 2 19.44 -10.42 -0.56
CA GLU A 2 20.46 -9.62 -1.24
C GLU A 2 20.71 -8.34 -0.46
N ASN A 3 21.94 -7.82 -0.51
CA ASN A 3 22.31 -6.59 0.17
C ASN A 3 21.94 -5.39 -0.71
N VAL A 4 21.31 -4.38 -0.09
CA VAL A 4 21.01 -3.10 -0.73
C VAL A 4 21.75 -2.00 0.03
N THR A 5 22.52 -1.17 -0.68
CA THR A 5 23.24 -0.04 -0.11
C THR A 5 22.70 1.25 -0.70
N THR A 6 22.35 2.20 0.16
CA THR A 6 21.92 3.54 -0.23
C THR A 6 22.53 4.58 0.71
N ARG A 7 22.55 5.85 0.27
CA ARG A 7 22.91 6.97 1.14
C ARG A 7 21.66 7.44 1.87
N MET A 8 21.82 7.77 3.15
CA MET A 8 20.77 8.28 4.02
C MET A 8 21.31 9.51 4.75
N SER A 9 20.45 10.49 4.97
CA SER A 9 20.73 11.65 5.81
C SER A 9 20.79 11.26 7.29
N ASP A 10 21.39 12.12 8.12
CA ASP A 10 21.47 11.89 9.56
C ASP A 10 20.06 11.78 10.19
N GLU A 11 19.09 12.56 9.71
CA GLU A 11 17.70 12.51 10.18
C GLU A 11 17.03 11.15 9.89
N GLU A 12 17.27 10.56 8.72
CA GLU A 12 16.73 9.25 8.36
C GLU A 12 17.38 8.14 9.20
N LEU A 13 18.67 8.25 9.48
CA LEU A 13 19.38 7.31 10.35
C LEU A 13 18.85 7.38 11.79
N ASP A 14 18.66 8.59 12.34
CA ASP A 14 18.07 8.80 13.67
C ASP A 14 16.65 8.22 13.76
N LEU A 15 15.85 8.37 12.70
CA LEU A 15 14.49 7.82 12.66
C LEU A 15 14.49 6.29 12.72
N VAL A 16 15.39 5.64 11.98
CA VAL A 16 15.56 4.19 12.00
C VAL A 16 16.07 3.70 13.35
N GLU A 17 17.02 4.42 13.96
CA GLU A 17 17.56 4.08 15.28
C GLU A 17 16.46 4.11 16.35
N ARG A 18 15.67 5.19 16.40
CA ARG A 18 14.53 5.28 17.33
C ARG A 18 13.51 4.16 17.11
N LEU A 19 13.25 3.78 15.86
CA LEU A 19 12.33 2.68 15.55
C LEU A 19 12.88 1.35 16.07
N ALA A 20 14.17 1.09 15.85
CA ALA A 20 14.84 -0.13 16.32
C ALA A 20 14.83 -0.24 17.85
N ASP A 21 15.15 0.87 18.55
CA ASP A 21 15.14 0.92 20.01
C ASP A 21 13.72 0.72 20.57
N ALA A 22 12.72 1.37 19.98
CA ALA A 22 11.33 1.27 20.42
C ALA A 22 10.73 -0.12 20.19
N SER A 23 11.13 -0.82 19.13
CA SER A 23 10.66 -2.18 18.84
C SER A 23 11.51 -3.28 19.48
N GLY A 24 12.68 -2.94 20.06
CA GLY A 24 13.62 -3.92 20.59
C GLY A 24 14.26 -4.78 19.51
N GLU A 25 14.42 -4.25 18.30
CA GLU A 25 14.89 -4.99 17.12
C GLU A 25 16.24 -4.48 16.62
N SER A 26 16.91 -5.26 15.77
CA SER A 26 18.12 -4.78 15.11
C SER A 26 17.80 -3.65 14.11
N ARG A 27 18.77 -2.76 13.88
CA ARG A 27 18.68 -1.71 12.86
C ARG A 27 18.23 -2.24 11.49
N SER A 28 18.79 -3.37 11.06
CA SER A 28 18.44 -3.96 9.76
C SER A 28 17.00 -4.50 9.71
N GLU A 29 16.46 -5.00 10.82
CA GLU A 29 15.03 -5.37 10.89
C GLU A 29 14.13 -4.13 10.85
N ALA A 30 14.49 -3.08 11.59
CA ALA A 30 13.77 -1.82 11.59
C ALA A 30 13.72 -1.21 10.17
N VAL A 31 14.85 -1.14 9.47
CA VAL A 31 14.92 -0.68 8.07
C VAL A 31 14.01 -1.53 7.19
N ARG A 32 14.13 -2.87 7.24
CA ARG A 32 13.32 -3.75 6.39
C ARG A 32 11.83 -3.57 6.61
N LYS A 33 11.39 -3.47 7.87
CA LYS A 33 9.97 -3.25 8.20
C LYS A 33 9.50 -1.88 7.74
N ALA A 34 10.30 -0.83 7.94
CA ALA A 34 9.98 0.51 7.48
C ALA A 34 9.82 0.55 5.96
N VAL A 35 10.78 -0.01 5.21
CA VAL A 35 10.72 -0.09 3.75
C VAL A 35 9.50 -0.88 3.28
N ARG A 36 9.24 -2.06 3.85
CA ARG A 36 8.08 -2.88 3.46
C ARG A 36 6.77 -2.13 3.69
N ARG A 37 6.60 -1.54 4.87
CA ARG A 37 5.36 -0.82 5.23
C ARG A 37 5.20 0.44 4.40
N GLY A 38 6.27 1.23 4.24
CA GLY A 38 6.26 2.44 3.42
C GLY A 38 5.93 2.12 1.97
N ALA A 39 6.62 1.16 1.35
CA ALA A 39 6.36 0.76 -0.03
C ALA A 39 4.92 0.26 -0.24
N GLN A 40 4.38 -0.54 0.68
CA GLN A 40 3.00 -1.01 0.62
C GLN A 40 2.00 0.16 0.66
N GLU A 41 2.19 1.10 1.59
CA GLU A 41 1.33 2.28 1.73
C GLU A 41 1.39 3.19 0.49
N GLU A 42 2.58 3.39 -0.08
CA GLU A 42 2.75 4.13 -1.35
C GLU A 42 2.01 3.46 -2.51
N LEU A 43 2.08 2.12 -2.63
CA LEU A 43 1.39 1.37 -3.68
C LEU A 43 -0.14 1.48 -3.54
N VAL A 44 -0.68 1.34 -2.33
CA VAL A 44 -2.12 1.53 -2.06
C VAL A 44 -2.56 2.93 -2.46
N ARG A 45 -1.79 3.96 -2.08
CA ARG A 45 -2.12 5.35 -2.42
C ARG A 45 -2.14 5.59 -3.93
N LEU A 46 -1.13 5.08 -4.64
CA LEU A 46 -1.04 5.20 -6.10
C LEU A 46 -2.20 4.46 -6.78
N ALA A 47 -2.52 3.26 -6.31
CA ALA A 47 -3.62 2.46 -6.85
C ALA A 47 -4.98 3.14 -6.69
N LEU A 48 -5.25 3.70 -5.51
CA LEU A 48 -6.48 4.46 -5.26
C LEU A 48 -6.53 5.77 -6.06
N GLN A 49 -5.39 6.43 -6.28
CA GLN A 49 -5.32 7.59 -7.16
C GLN A 49 -5.73 7.21 -8.59
N ARG A 50 -5.13 6.16 -9.16
CA ARG A 50 -5.47 5.70 -10.52
C ARG A 50 -6.91 5.24 -10.66
N TYR A 51 -7.45 4.60 -9.62
CA TYR A 51 -8.86 4.25 -9.55
C TYR A 51 -9.76 5.50 -9.58
N ARG A 52 -9.44 6.52 -8.78
CA ARG A 52 -10.18 7.81 -8.78
C ARG A 52 -10.14 8.51 -10.13
N GLU A 53 -9.02 8.42 -10.83
CA GLU A 53 -8.83 9.02 -12.15
C GLU A 53 -9.47 8.19 -13.28
N GLY A 54 -10.02 7.00 -12.97
CA GLY A 54 -10.65 6.09 -13.93
C GLY A 54 -9.66 5.34 -14.82
N GLU A 55 -8.36 5.37 -14.49
CA GLU A 55 -7.32 4.68 -15.26
C GLU A 55 -7.37 3.16 -15.07
N VAL A 56 -7.86 2.71 -13.91
CA VAL A 56 -8.03 1.30 -13.55
C VAL A 56 -9.33 1.10 -12.80
N GLY A 57 -9.98 -0.05 -12.98
CA GLY A 57 -11.07 -0.50 -12.12
C GLY A 57 -10.56 -1.06 -10.78
N MET A 58 -11.48 -1.46 -9.88
CA MET A 58 -11.11 -1.88 -8.51
C MET A 58 -10.15 -3.07 -8.48
N ARG A 59 -10.33 -4.05 -9.37
CA ARG A 59 -9.41 -5.19 -9.55
C ARG A 59 -8.00 -4.74 -9.94
N GLY A 60 -7.87 -3.85 -10.90
CA GLY A 60 -6.56 -3.35 -11.35
C GLY A 60 -5.84 -2.55 -10.27
N ALA A 61 -6.59 -1.81 -9.45
CA ALA A 61 -6.04 -1.15 -8.27
C ALA A 61 -5.55 -2.17 -7.23
N ALA A 62 -6.35 -3.21 -6.93
CA ALA A 62 -5.97 -4.29 -6.02
C ALA A 62 -4.68 -5.00 -6.47
N ASP A 63 -4.58 -5.33 -7.77
CA ASP A 63 -3.39 -5.94 -8.37
C ASP A 63 -2.15 -5.04 -8.22
N LEU A 64 -2.29 -3.73 -8.47
CA LEU A 64 -1.18 -2.78 -8.32
C LEU A 64 -0.67 -2.68 -6.88
N ALA A 65 -1.58 -2.74 -5.90
CA ALA A 65 -1.23 -2.72 -4.49
C ALA A 65 -0.83 -4.09 -3.93
N GLY A 66 -0.96 -5.17 -4.69
CA GLY A 66 -0.74 -6.53 -4.20
C GLY A 66 -1.73 -6.93 -3.10
N LEU A 67 -2.97 -6.43 -3.18
CA LEU A 67 -4.07 -6.72 -2.27
C LEU A 67 -5.13 -7.56 -2.97
N THR A 68 -6.00 -8.19 -2.20
CA THR A 68 -7.28 -8.70 -2.72
C THR A 68 -8.23 -7.54 -3.05
N ILE A 69 -9.23 -7.78 -3.90
CA ILE A 69 -10.24 -6.76 -4.23
C ILE A 69 -10.97 -6.30 -2.96
N GLY A 70 -11.29 -7.22 -2.04
CA GLY A 70 -11.95 -6.89 -0.77
C GLY A 70 -11.12 -5.99 0.14
N GLU A 71 -9.81 -6.28 0.26
CA GLU A 71 -8.89 -5.42 1.03
C GLU A 71 -8.76 -4.03 0.39
N MET A 72 -8.69 -3.96 -0.94
CA MET A 72 -8.64 -2.68 -1.63
C MET A 72 -9.95 -1.88 -1.49
N MET A 73 -11.10 -2.54 -1.52
CA MET A 73 -12.39 -1.88 -1.25
C MET A 73 -12.45 -1.32 0.17
N ALA A 74 -11.90 -2.05 1.16
CA ALA A 74 -11.79 -1.55 2.53
C ALA A 74 -10.90 -0.30 2.61
N GLU A 75 -9.73 -0.32 1.98
CA GLU A 75 -8.85 0.86 1.88
C GLU A 75 -9.53 2.04 1.18
N ALA A 76 -10.28 1.78 0.11
CA ALA A 76 -11.04 2.80 -0.59
C ALA A 76 -12.13 3.41 0.30
N ASN A 77 -12.85 2.59 1.06
CA ASN A 77 -13.89 3.03 1.98
C ASN A 77 -13.31 3.89 3.11
N ASP A 78 -12.28 3.40 3.79
CA ASP A 78 -11.66 4.07 4.95
C ASP A 78 -11.07 5.44 4.57
N ARG A 79 -10.66 5.60 3.30
CA ARG A 79 -10.07 6.84 2.76
C ARG A 79 -11.09 7.71 1.99
N GLY A 80 -12.39 7.36 2.02
CA GLY A 80 -13.46 8.12 1.35
C GLY A 80 -13.30 8.21 -0.16
N VAL A 81 -12.75 7.17 -0.79
CA VAL A 81 -12.44 7.08 -2.22
C VAL A 81 -13.62 6.52 -3.05
N LEU A 82 -14.58 5.87 -2.42
CA LEU A 82 -15.68 5.15 -3.09
C LEU A 82 -16.69 6.02 -3.86
N SER A 83 -16.48 7.33 -3.96
CA SER A 83 -17.38 8.23 -4.70
C SER A 83 -17.55 7.86 -6.19
N ASN A 84 -16.64 7.05 -6.75
CA ASN A 84 -16.68 6.54 -8.12
C ASN A 84 -17.15 5.08 -8.23
N TYR A 85 -17.49 4.41 -7.13
CA TYR A 85 -17.95 3.01 -7.14
C TYR A 85 -19.47 2.99 -7.27
N ASP A 86 -19.98 2.50 -8.40
CA ASP A 86 -21.41 2.47 -8.69
C ASP A 86 -21.98 1.04 -8.79
N GLU A 87 -23.27 0.94 -9.12
CA GLU A 87 -23.98 -0.35 -9.22
C GLU A 87 -23.43 -1.23 -10.36
N ALA A 88 -22.85 -0.63 -11.40
CA ALA A 88 -22.26 -1.36 -12.52
C ALA A 88 -20.92 -1.98 -12.11
N ASP A 89 -20.09 -1.23 -11.38
CA ASP A 89 -18.83 -1.76 -10.82
C ASP A 89 -19.09 -2.97 -9.91
N LEU A 90 -20.12 -2.89 -9.06
CA LEU A 90 -20.51 -4.00 -8.18
C LEU A 90 -20.96 -5.24 -8.97
N ALA A 91 -21.72 -5.05 -10.06
CA ALA A 91 -22.20 -6.14 -10.88
C ALA A 91 -21.03 -6.89 -11.55
N ASP A 92 -20.06 -6.14 -12.10
CA ASP A 92 -18.86 -6.70 -12.72
C ASP A 92 -18.00 -7.50 -11.71
N ASP A 93 -17.83 -6.97 -10.50
CA ASP A 93 -17.11 -7.67 -9.43
C ASP A 93 -17.80 -8.98 -9.01
N VAL A 94 -19.14 -8.99 -8.90
CA VAL A 94 -19.94 -10.18 -8.58
C VAL A 94 -19.87 -11.23 -9.69
N ASP A 95 -19.95 -10.81 -10.95
CA ASP A 95 -19.86 -11.73 -12.08
C ASP A 95 -18.51 -12.42 -12.13
N ALA A 96 -17.43 -11.72 -11.78
CA ALA A 96 -16.10 -12.28 -11.79
C ALA A 96 -15.79 -13.24 -10.62
N LEU A 97 -16.75 -13.49 -9.71
CA LEU A 97 -16.71 -14.53 -8.67
C LEU A 97 -17.43 -15.84 -9.08
N ARG A 98 -18.10 -15.87 -10.24
CA ARG A 98 -18.76 -17.06 -10.79
C ARG A 98 -17.81 -17.93 -11.59
#